data_AF-B8C7A4-F1
#
_entry.id   AF-B8C7A4-F1
#
_cell.length_a   1.000
_cell.length_b   1.000
_cell.length_c   1.000
_cell.angle_alpha   90.00
_cell.angle_beta   90.00
_cell.angle_gamma   90.00
#
_symmetry.space_group_name_H-M   'P 1'
#
loop_
_entity.id
_entity.type
_entity.pdbx_description
1 polymer ?
#
loop_
_entity_poly.entity_id
_entity_poly.type
_entity_poly.pdbx_seq_one_letter_code
_entity_poly.pdbx_strand_id
1 'polypeptide(L)'
;MNSPLQQLQQQRHNTMQNDPRRTTLVVLFLAAAAWLLISYAESDSSFLRFRPSVACETSAVAPSFANSTATSSLNAGSDVQEIDVDVKVQDTITNHSNELDFAVIGFPKTGTTFLLEALSQHPEIQMPPYEFCQIHEPDGDQELFHWLKNASSTHRKGIKCPTMIRVTNAIENLVKLSDYTRLVVGVRHPVLWYQSFYNYRVAEKHLFPELYKEPIPSPFALDSTRDWRDVSTAYAKYEIFLKQLAKVSLTGDEMKEMLNSDHLWKKHVSINPYKVFIYTDTQLSDDNITRQSQFRHDLKEFLRLDTPIVDFLSISKANSNTETFEEYIEICDPKYASIKNTLLKSGKMTSDWILSKFIKSNDVVVSNADFFKANVRTWGVDPCQ
;
A
#
# COMPACT_ATOMS: atom_id res chain seq x y z
N MET A 1 70.28 -8.52 -25.88
CA MET A 1 70.36 -7.05 -25.70
C MET A 1 68.94 -6.55 -25.51
N ASN A 2 68.57 -6.12 -24.31
CA ASN A 2 67.21 -5.66 -24.02
C ASN A 2 66.98 -4.29 -24.64
N SER A 3 65.75 -4.02 -25.09
CA SER A 3 65.43 -2.77 -25.78
C SER A 3 65.52 -1.57 -24.81
N PRO A 4 65.84 -0.36 -25.31
CA PRO A 4 65.87 0.85 -24.50
C PRO A 4 64.57 1.14 -23.76
N LEU A 5 63.44 0.62 -24.25
CA LEU A 5 62.12 0.75 -23.63
C LEU A 5 61.98 -0.11 -22.35
N GLN A 6 62.60 -1.30 -22.33
CA GLN A 6 62.58 -2.17 -21.15
C GLN A 6 63.45 -1.63 -20.01
N GLN A 7 64.55 -0.93 -20.33
CA GLN A 7 65.37 -0.28 -19.30
C GLN A 7 64.68 0.93 -18.67
N LEU A 8 63.87 1.68 -19.43
CA LEU A 8 63.07 2.79 -18.92
C LEU A 8 61.90 2.35 -18.03
N GLN A 9 61.28 1.20 -18.33
CA GLN A 9 60.21 0.65 -17.49
C GLN A 9 60.76 0.07 -16.18
N GLN A 10 61.95 -0.53 -16.19
CA GLN A 10 62.57 -1.10 -14.99
C GLN A 10 63.14 -0.01 -14.05
N GLN A 11 63.58 1.14 -14.59
CA GLN A 11 63.96 2.30 -13.76
C GLN A 11 62.77 2.98 -13.07
N ARG A 12 61.58 3.00 -13.69
CA ARG A 12 60.36 3.56 -13.07
C ARG A 12 59.82 2.70 -11.93
N HIS A 13 60.02 1.39 -11.97
CA HIS A 13 59.52 0.50 -10.91
C HIS A 13 60.36 0.60 -9.63
N ASN A 14 61.68 0.82 -9.76
CA ASN A 14 62.57 0.91 -8.60
C ASN A 14 62.56 2.29 -7.90
N THR A 15 62.05 3.35 -8.53
CA THR A 15 61.92 4.68 -7.90
C THR A 15 60.63 4.86 -7.09
N MET A 16 59.66 3.94 -7.19
CA MET A 16 58.39 4.03 -6.46
C MET A 16 58.37 3.33 -5.09
N GLN A 17 59.42 2.59 -4.72
CA GLN A 17 59.40 1.75 -3.51
C GLN A 17 59.98 2.39 -2.24
N ASN A 18 60.60 3.57 -2.31
CA ASN A 18 61.30 4.19 -1.17
C ASN A 18 60.91 5.66 -0.91
N ASP A 19 59.62 6.01 -1.01
CA ASP A 19 59.15 7.33 -0.55
C ASP A 19 58.54 7.23 0.87
N PRO A 20 59.26 7.69 1.92
CA PRO A 20 58.79 7.64 3.30
C PRO A 20 57.54 8.51 3.56
N ARG A 21 57.17 9.42 2.64
CA ARG A 21 55.94 10.23 2.77
C ARG A 21 54.68 9.44 2.45
N ARG A 22 54.78 8.36 1.67
CA ARG A 22 53.64 7.50 1.33
C ARG A 22 53.26 6.58 2.49
N THR A 23 54.23 6.09 3.26
CA THR A 23 53.98 5.24 4.42
C THR A 23 53.20 5.99 5.49
N THR A 24 53.54 7.26 5.74
CA THR A 24 52.81 8.11 6.71
C THR A 24 51.39 8.41 6.26
N LEU A 25 51.16 8.64 4.96
CA LEU A 25 49.82 8.87 4.40
C LEU A 25 48.94 7.61 4.45
N VAL A 26 49.51 6.43 4.19
CA VAL A 26 48.77 5.16 4.30
C VAL A 26 48.45 4.83 5.76
N VAL A 27 49.37 5.08 6.68
CA VAL A 27 49.13 4.87 8.13
C VAL A 27 48.08 5.84 8.66
N LEU A 28 48.08 7.11 8.22
CA LEU A 28 47.03 8.08 8.59
C LEU A 28 45.67 7.71 7.99
N PHE A 29 45.62 7.20 6.75
CA PHE A 29 44.37 6.72 6.15
C PHE A 29 43.82 5.50 6.86
N LEU A 30 44.68 4.55 7.24
CA LEU A 30 44.27 3.35 7.97
C LEU A 30 43.86 3.69 9.41
N ALA A 31 44.52 4.65 10.06
CA ALA A 31 44.11 5.14 11.38
C ALA A 31 42.77 5.89 11.32
N ALA A 32 42.53 6.72 10.30
CA ALA A 32 41.26 7.40 10.10
C ALA A 32 40.12 6.41 9.76
N ALA A 33 40.39 5.39 8.95
CA ALA A 33 39.43 4.34 8.63
C ALA A 33 39.12 3.45 9.85
N ALA A 34 40.13 3.12 10.66
CA ALA A 34 39.93 2.37 11.90
C ALA A 34 39.15 3.20 12.93
N TRP A 35 39.42 4.51 13.04
CA TRP A 35 38.67 5.40 13.93
C TRP A 35 37.22 5.57 13.48
N LEU A 36 36.97 5.71 12.16
CA LEU A 36 35.62 5.70 11.59
C LEU A 36 34.88 4.38 11.87
N LEU A 37 35.54 3.24 11.75
CA LEU A 37 34.95 1.93 12.03
C LEU A 37 34.65 1.73 13.53
N ILE A 38 35.49 2.26 14.43
CA ILE A 38 35.25 2.20 15.88
C ILE A 38 34.12 3.15 16.27
N SER A 39 34.07 4.37 15.72
CA SER A 39 32.96 5.30 15.94
C SER A 39 31.64 4.76 15.39
N TYR A 40 31.66 3.96 14.31
CA TYR A 40 30.49 3.30 13.76
C TYR A 40 30.05 2.08 14.59
N ALA A 41 30.98 1.42 15.28
CA ALA A 41 30.68 0.26 16.12
C ALA A 41 30.09 0.65 17.50
N GLU A 42 30.35 1.87 17.98
CA GLU A 42 29.82 2.36 19.27
C GLU A 42 28.50 3.12 19.14
N SER A 43 28.07 3.49 17.92
CA SER A 43 26.83 4.23 17.70
C SER A 43 25.65 3.39 17.19
N ASP A 44 25.78 2.06 17.05
CA ASP A 44 24.72 1.30 16.37
C ASP A 44 24.50 -0.14 16.88
N SER A 45 23.66 -0.27 17.90
CA SER A 45 23.01 -1.54 18.25
C SER A 45 21.58 -1.63 17.73
N SER A 46 21.15 -0.74 16.82
CA SER A 46 19.78 -0.75 16.32
C SER A 46 19.58 -0.03 14.98
N PHE A 47 20.36 -0.32 13.94
CA PHE A 47 20.00 0.09 12.57
C PHE A 47 20.27 -1.00 11.52
N LEU A 48 19.15 -1.55 11.01
CA LEU A 48 18.87 -2.02 9.65
C LEU A 48 19.73 -3.12 9.02
N ARG A 49 19.31 -4.37 9.26
CA ARG A 49 19.13 -5.29 8.13
C ARG A 49 17.86 -4.86 7.39
N PHE A 50 18.02 -4.33 6.18
CA PHE A 50 16.93 -4.24 5.21
C PHE A 50 16.44 -5.68 4.95
N ARG A 51 15.38 -6.10 5.64
CA ARG A 51 14.61 -7.27 5.22
C ARG A 51 13.68 -6.79 4.10
N PRO A 52 13.69 -7.39 2.91
CA PRO A 52 12.61 -7.16 1.95
C PRO A 52 11.29 -7.47 2.66
N SER A 53 10.28 -6.61 2.42
CA SER A 53 8.92 -6.77 2.96
C SER A 53 8.42 -8.15 2.58
N VAL A 54 8.45 -9.09 3.53
CA VAL A 54 7.87 -10.42 3.33
C VAL A 54 6.37 -10.19 3.28
N ALA A 55 5.79 -10.29 2.09
CA ALA A 55 4.35 -10.29 1.91
C ALA A 55 3.72 -11.28 2.91
N CYS A 56 2.86 -10.78 3.80
CA CYS A 56 2.14 -11.60 4.77
C CYS A 56 1.29 -12.64 4.03
N GLU A 57 1.73 -13.90 4.06
CA GLU A 57 0.95 -15.04 3.58
C GLU A 57 -0.01 -15.50 4.69
N THR A 58 -1.31 -15.25 4.50
CA THR A 58 -2.34 -15.75 5.43
C THR A 58 -2.65 -17.21 5.13
N SER A 59 -2.14 -18.14 5.95
CA SER A 59 -2.57 -19.54 5.94
C SER A 59 -3.80 -19.71 6.84
N ALA A 60 -4.97 -19.93 6.24
CA ALA A 60 -6.22 -20.11 6.98
C ALA A 60 -6.33 -21.54 7.56
N VAL A 61 -6.30 -21.65 8.89
CA VAL A 61 -6.73 -22.86 9.63
C VAL A 61 -8.19 -22.66 10.06
N ALA A 62 -9.08 -23.59 9.68
CA ALA A 62 -10.51 -23.52 9.98
C ALA A 62 -10.84 -24.12 11.37
N PRO A 63 -11.56 -23.39 12.25
CA PRO A 63 -12.22 -23.99 13.40
C PRO A 63 -13.73 -24.16 13.18
N SER A 64 -14.24 -25.33 13.54
CA SER A 64 -15.67 -25.64 13.61
C SER A 64 -16.25 -25.15 14.93
N PHE A 65 -17.36 -24.39 14.90
CA PHE A 65 -18.19 -24.22 16.10
C PHE A 65 -19.69 -24.23 15.81
N ALA A 66 -20.39 -24.79 16.79
CA ALA A 66 -21.78 -25.18 16.83
C ALA A 66 -22.73 -24.00 17.09
N ASN A 67 -23.96 -24.14 16.56
CA ASN A 67 -25.05 -23.19 16.70
C ASN A 67 -25.65 -23.20 18.12
N SER A 68 -25.88 -22.01 18.68
CA SER A 68 -26.97 -21.79 19.63
C SER A 68 -27.72 -20.51 19.27
N THR A 69 -28.99 -20.72 18.93
CA THR A 69 -29.99 -19.72 18.62
C THR A 69 -30.58 -19.17 19.92
N ALA A 70 -30.62 -17.86 20.08
CA ALA A 70 -31.46 -17.20 21.06
C ALA A 70 -32.16 -16.01 20.40
N THR A 71 -33.47 -16.17 20.19
CA THR A 71 -34.44 -15.14 19.83
C THR A 71 -34.83 -14.34 21.07
N SER A 72 -34.84 -13.01 20.98
CA SER A 72 -35.62 -12.17 21.88
C SER A 72 -36.23 -10.96 21.16
N SER A 73 -37.52 -10.83 21.40
CA SER A 73 -38.55 -9.90 20.95
C SER A 73 -38.25 -8.41 21.13
N LEU A 74 -38.72 -7.64 20.15
CA LEU A 74 -38.91 -6.19 20.15
C LEU A 74 -40.16 -5.80 20.95
N ASN A 75 -40.06 -4.78 21.81
CA ASN A 75 -41.18 -3.97 22.28
C ASN A 75 -40.97 -2.53 21.79
N ALA A 76 -42.02 -1.97 21.17
CA ALA A 76 -42.07 -0.62 20.62
C ALA A 76 -43.05 0.25 21.42
N GLY A 77 -42.70 1.52 21.58
CA GLY A 77 -43.42 2.57 22.31
C GLY A 77 -42.40 3.35 23.13
N SER A 78 -42.26 4.67 23.08
CA SER A 78 -43.17 5.75 22.68
C SER A 78 -42.37 7.06 22.59
N ASP A 79 -42.90 8.04 21.86
CA ASP A 79 -42.75 9.50 21.97
C ASP A 79 -41.39 10.10 22.39
N VAL A 80 -40.77 10.82 21.45
CA VAL A 80 -39.72 11.80 21.74
C VAL A 80 -40.11 13.14 21.10
N GLN A 81 -40.27 14.15 21.95
CA GLN A 81 -40.39 15.56 21.59
C GLN A 81 -39.07 16.09 21.04
N GLU A 82 -39.11 16.79 19.90
CA GLU A 82 -37.99 17.56 19.37
C GLU A 82 -37.68 18.75 20.30
N ILE A 83 -36.52 18.69 20.96
CA ILE A 83 -35.89 19.84 21.59
C ILE A 83 -34.74 20.25 20.67
N ASP A 84 -34.91 21.40 20.04
CA ASP A 84 -33.91 22.03 19.17
C ASP A 84 -32.83 22.67 20.06
N VAL A 85 -31.76 21.92 20.33
CA VAL A 85 -30.57 22.43 21.04
C VAL A 85 -29.49 22.69 20.00
N ASP A 86 -29.22 23.96 19.76
CA ASP A 86 -28.08 24.45 18.99
C ASP A 86 -26.78 24.15 19.78
N VAL A 87 -26.32 22.90 19.67
CA VAL A 87 -25.04 22.44 20.22
C VAL A 87 -23.95 22.86 19.23
N LYS A 88 -23.29 23.98 19.51
CA LYS A 88 -21.93 24.19 19.01
C LYS A 88 -21.06 23.05 19.54
N VAL A 89 -20.82 22.06 18.69
CA VAL A 89 -19.83 21.00 18.93
C VAL A 89 -18.45 21.66 18.92
N GLN A 90 -18.07 22.18 20.08
CA GLN A 90 -16.69 22.38 20.42
C GLN A 90 -16.13 20.96 20.53
N ASP A 91 -15.33 20.52 19.55
CA ASP A 91 -14.57 19.29 19.63
C ASP A 91 -13.77 19.33 20.93
N THR A 92 -14.30 18.70 21.97
CA THR A 92 -13.53 18.37 23.17
C THR A 92 -12.34 17.58 22.67
N ILE A 93 -11.15 18.09 22.92
CA ILE A 93 -9.88 17.41 22.68
C ILE A 93 -9.87 16.19 23.61
N THR A 94 -10.59 15.14 23.24
CA THR A 94 -10.39 13.80 23.75
C THR A 94 -8.96 13.44 23.41
N ASN A 95 -8.18 13.13 24.44
CA ASN A 95 -6.76 12.90 24.32
C ASN A 95 -6.52 11.54 23.64
N HIS A 96 -6.75 11.47 22.32
CA HIS A 96 -6.59 10.31 21.43
C HIS A 96 -5.12 9.92 21.22
N SER A 97 -4.28 10.19 22.22
CA SER A 97 -2.83 10.03 22.15
C SER A 97 -2.36 8.62 21.79
N ASN A 98 -3.21 7.59 21.86
CA ASN A 98 -2.87 6.21 21.53
C ASN A 98 -3.75 5.61 20.41
N GLU A 99 -4.42 6.44 19.62
CA GLU A 99 -5.27 5.97 18.52
C GLU A 99 -4.58 6.14 17.16
N LEU A 100 -5.06 5.38 16.17
CA LEU A 100 -4.58 5.46 14.80
C LEU A 100 -5.36 6.53 14.03
N ASP A 101 -4.68 7.54 13.51
CA ASP A 101 -5.34 8.62 12.75
C ASP A 101 -5.72 8.19 11.33
N PHE A 102 -4.86 7.42 10.64
CA PHE A 102 -5.13 6.97 9.27
C PHE A 102 -4.43 5.66 8.88
N ALA A 103 -4.94 5.03 7.83
CA ALA A 103 -4.34 3.83 7.25
C ALA A 103 -4.40 3.87 5.71
N VAL A 104 -3.28 3.57 5.06
CA VAL A 104 -3.24 3.29 3.61
C VAL A 104 -3.46 1.80 3.40
N ILE A 105 -4.68 1.42 3.02
CA ILE A 105 -5.17 0.04 3.16
C ILE A 105 -5.20 -0.79 1.86
N GLY A 106 -4.86 -0.16 0.73
CA GLY A 106 -4.83 -0.83 -0.56
C GLY A 106 -4.90 0.09 -1.76
N PHE A 107 -4.87 -0.46 -2.96
CA PHE A 107 -4.50 -1.85 -3.28
C PHE A 107 -2.98 -1.97 -3.53
N PRO A 108 -2.40 -3.18 -3.59
CA PRO A 108 -1.04 -3.33 -4.10
C PRO A 108 -0.95 -2.75 -5.51
N LYS A 109 0.20 -2.15 -5.85
CA LYS A 109 0.49 -1.59 -7.20
C LYS A 109 -0.37 -0.41 -7.65
N THR A 110 -1.01 0.29 -6.71
CA THR A 110 -1.76 1.52 -6.96
C THR A 110 -1.07 2.78 -6.44
N GLY A 111 0.24 2.73 -6.19
CA GLY A 111 1.02 3.86 -5.67
C GLY A 111 1.07 3.97 -4.14
N THR A 112 0.70 2.93 -3.40
CA THR A 112 0.73 2.95 -1.93
C THR A 112 2.13 3.13 -1.35
N THR A 113 3.19 2.58 -1.98
CA THR A 113 4.58 2.83 -1.57
C THR A 113 5.01 4.28 -1.83
N PHE A 114 4.57 4.87 -2.94
CA PHE A 114 4.79 6.29 -3.22
C PHE A 114 4.12 7.16 -2.14
N LEU A 115 2.88 6.85 -1.76
CA LEU A 115 2.22 7.55 -0.66
C LEU A 115 2.94 7.36 0.67
N LEU A 116 3.47 6.17 0.97
CA LEU A 116 4.28 5.99 2.18
C LEU A 116 5.51 6.90 2.18
N GLU A 117 6.23 6.97 1.06
CA GLU A 117 7.39 7.87 0.93
C GLU A 117 6.98 9.34 1.10
N ALA A 118 5.91 9.78 0.44
CA ALA A 118 5.41 11.15 0.54
C ALA A 118 4.95 11.52 1.96
N LEU A 119 4.19 10.63 2.62
CA LEU A 119 3.60 10.89 3.93
C LEU A 119 4.64 10.76 5.05
N SER A 120 5.60 9.84 4.94
CA SER A 120 6.66 9.67 5.94
C SER A 120 7.63 10.85 6.02
N GLN A 121 7.69 11.68 4.98
CA GLN A 121 8.48 12.93 4.97
C GLN A 121 7.73 14.12 5.59
N HIS A 122 6.44 13.97 5.91
CA HIS A 122 5.62 15.07 6.40
C HIS A 122 5.93 15.37 7.88
N PRO A 123 6.15 16.64 8.28
CA PRO A 123 6.58 16.99 9.64
C PRO A 123 5.54 16.66 10.74
N GLU A 124 4.29 16.45 10.36
CA GLU A 124 3.19 16.13 11.28
C GLU A 124 2.80 14.64 11.26
N ILE A 125 3.46 13.79 10.47
CA ILE A 125 3.09 12.37 10.34
C ILE A 125 4.18 11.48 10.93
N GLN A 126 3.75 10.45 11.66
CA GLN A 126 4.61 9.34 12.06
C GLN A 126 4.03 8.03 11.52
N MET A 127 4.82 7.32 10.72
CA MET A 127 4.49 6.01 10.17
C MET A 127 5.71 5.08 10.20
N PRO A 128 5.54 3.76 10.30
CA PRO A 128 6.62 2.81 10.04
C PRO A 128 7.12 2.97 8.59
N PRO A 129 8.44 2.89 8.33
CA PRO A 129 9.00 3.01 6.98
C PRO A 129 8.79 1.75 6.11
N TYR A 130 7.94 0.83 6.56
CA TYR A 130 7.65 -0.47 5.93
C TYR A 130 6.16 -0.79 6.04
N GLU A 131 5.74 -1.91 5.46
CA GLU A 131 4.35 -2.37 5.54
C GLU A 131 4.02 -2.92 6.93
N PHE A 132 3.02 -2.34 7.58
CA PHE A 132 2.48 -2.81 8.85
C PHE A 132 1.26 -3.69 8.58
N CYS A 133 1.48 -4.93 8.14
CA CYS A 133 0.43 -5.88 7.80
C CYS A 133 0.05 -6.85 8.92
N GLN A 134 0.69 -6.75 10.09
CA GLN A 134 0.39 -7.57 11.27
C GLN A 134 -1.02 -7.34 11.81
N ILE A 135 -1.65 -6.23 11.45
CA ILE A 135 -3.06 -5.94 11.75
C ILE A 135 -4.04 -6.99 11.17
N HIS A 136 -3.60 -7.84 10.24
CA HIS A 136 -4.37 -8.97 9.71
C HIS A 136 -4.56 -10.11 10.71
N GLU A 137 -3.61 -10.26 11.64
CA GLU A 137 -3.60 -11.38 12.57
C GLU A 137 -4.76 -11.26 13.57
N PRO A 138 -5.25 -12.38 14.15
CA PRO A 138 -6.36 -12.35 15.12
C PRO A 138 -6.16 -11.38 16.30
N ASP A 139 -4.90 -11.14 16.69
CA ASP A 139 -4.44 -10.22 17.74
C ASP A 139 -3.67 -9.01 17.18
N GLY A 140 -3.81 -8.73 15.88
CA GLY A 140 -3.11 -7.63 15.21
C GLY A 140 -3.39 -6.25 15.81
N ASP A 141 -4.50 -6.09 16.54
CA ASP A 141 -4.79 -4.89 17.32
C ASP A 141 -3.78 -4.66 18.46
N GLN A 142 -3.25 -5.73 19.09
CA GLN A 142 -2.28 -5.60 20.18
C GLN A 142 -0.92 -5.11 19.69
N GLU A 143 -0.45 -5.64 18.54
CA GLU A 143 0.81 -5.20 17.94
C GLU A 143 0.75 -3.73 17.51
N LEU A 144 -0.36 -3.33 16.87
CA LEU A 144 -0.58 -1.95 16.49
C LEU A 144 -0.65 -1.05 17.73
N PHE A 145 -1.35 -1.47 18.79
CA PHE A 145 -1.41 -0.74 20.04
C PHE A 145 -0.04 -0.54 20.70
N HIS A 146 0.83 -1.55 20.66
CA HIS A 146 2.20 -1.42 21.15
C HIS A 146 3.02 -0.40 20.37
N TRP A 147 2.87 -0.36 19.04
CA TRP A 147 3.49 0.68 18.23
C TRP A 147 2.91 2.06 18.55
N LEU A 148 1.59 2.19 18.66
CA LEU A 148 0.90 3.45 18.96
C LEU A 148 1.35 4.07 20.29
N LYS A 149 1.60 3.26 21.31
CA LYS A 149 2.13 3.73 22.62
C LYS A 149 3.51 4.37 22.53
N ASN A 150 4.34 3.92 21.58
CA ASN A 150 5.69 4.44 21.39
C ASN A 150 5.73 5.58 20.36
N ALA A 151 4.66 5.77 19.59
CA ALA A 151 4.55 6.87 18.66
C ALA A 151 4.27 8.20 19.38
N SER A 152 4.87 9.27 18.87
CA SER A 152 4.71 10.63 19.38
C SER A 152 3.24 11.03 19.40
N SER A 153 2.79 11.60 20.52
CA SER A 153 1.44 12.16 20.66
C SER A 153 1.24 13.45 19.88
N THR A 154 2.31 14.06 19.37
CA THR A 154 2.25 15.32 18.59
C THR A 154 2.14 15.10 17.09
N HIS A 155 2.18 13.85 16.62
CA HIS A 155 2.10 13.50 15.21
C HIS A 155 0.83 12.71 14.92
N ARG A 156 0.31 12.86 13.70
CA ARG A 156 -0.68 11.96 13.12
C ARG A 156 -0.06 10.59 12.89
N LYS A 157 -0.66 9.57 13.48
CA LYS A 157 -0.17 8.19 13.45
C LYS A 157 -0.80 7.47 12.28
N GLY A 158 0.03 6.99 11.37
CA GLY A 158 -0.41 6.27 10.18
C GLY A 158 0.26 4.92 10.02
N ILE A 159 -0.43 3.99 9.35
CA ILE A 159 0.16 2.75 8.86
C ILE A 159 -0.14 2.53 7.37
N LYS A 160 0.68 1.71 6.71
CA LYS A 160 0.40 1.20 5.36
C LYS A 160 0.37 -0.32 5.39
N CYS A 161 -0.68 -0.91 4.84
CA CYS A 161 -0.67 -2.29 4.39
C CYS A 161 -1.54 -2.43 3.13
N PRO A 162 -0.94 -2.60 1.93
CA PRO A 162 -1.71 -2.57 0.68
C PRO A 162 -2.71 -3.73 0.54
N THR A 163 -2.55 -4.79 1.32
CA THR A 163 -3.42 -5.96 1.34
C THR A 163 -4.53 -5.88 2.40
N MET A 164 -4.55 -4.84 3.23
CA MET A 164 -5.46 -4.74 4.39
C MET A 164 -6.93 -4.80 4.00
N ILE A 165 -7.32 -4.14 2.90
CA ILE A 165 -8.70 -4.15 2.41
C ILE A 165 -9.20 -5.54 2.00
N ARG A 166 -8.30 -6.52 1.81
CA ARG A 166 -8.64 -7.91 1.47
C ARG A 166 -9.01 -8.72 2.71
N VAL A 167 -8.45 -8.36 3.86
CA VAL A 167 -8.57 -9.12 5.11
C VAL A 167 -9.48 -8.34 6.04
N THR A 168 -10.77 -8.70 6.05
CA THR A 168 -11.76 -7.93 6.81
C THR A 168 -11.50 -7.91 8.32
N ASN A 169 -10.83 -8.94 8.87
CA ASN A 169 -10.35 -8.94 10.26
C ASN A 169 -9.49 -7.71 10.58
N ALA A 170 -8.74 -7.19 9.60
CA ALA A 170 -7.91 -6.02 9.80
C ALA A 170 -8.75 -4.77 10.07
N ILE A 171 -9.88 -4.60 9.38
CA ILE A 171 -10.81 -3.48 9.63
C ILE A 171 -11.48 -3.65 10.99
N GLU A 172 -11.86 -4.87 11.36
CA GLU A 172 -12.42 -5.16 12.68
C GLU A 172 -11.40 -4.88 13.81
N ASN A 173 -10.12 -5.21 13.59
CA ASN A 173 -9.04 -4.90 14.53
C ASN A 173 -8.80 -3.40 14.65
N LEU A 174 -8.88 -2.64 13.55
CA LEU A 174 -8.83 -1.18 13.62
C LEU A 174 -9.98 -0.63 14.49
N VAL A 175 -11.20 -1.15 14.35
CA VAL A 175 -12.39 -0.66 15.10
C VAL A 175 -12.23 -0.85 16.60
N LYS A 176 -11.45 -1.84 17.05
CA LYS A 176 -11.11 -2.00 18.47
C LYS A 176 -10.21 -0.89 19.01
N LEU A 177 -9.45 -0.22 18.15
CA LEU A 177 -8.41 0.73 18.52
C LEU A 177 -8.79 2.18 18.30
N SER A 178 -9.67 2.47 17.34
CA SER A 178 -10.11 3.83 17.04
C SER A 178 -11.46 3.82 16.34
N ASP A 179 -12.28 4.82 16.62
CA ASP A 179 -13.57 5.06 15.97
C ASP A 179 -13.52 6.17 14.89
N TYR A 180 -12.35 6.78 14.67
CA TYR A 180 -12.21 7.92 13.75
C TYR A 180 -11.15 7.74 12.67
N THR A 181 -10.44 6.61 12.64
CA THR A 181 -9.40 6.31 11.64
C THR A 181 -9.89 6.62 10.22
N ARG A 182 -8.97 7.18 9.42
CA ARG A 182 -9.24 7.56 8.04
C ARG A 182 -8.55 6.61 7.06
N LEU A 183 -9.33 6.00 6.18
CA LEU A 183 -8.83 4.99 5.25
C LEU A 183 -8.46 5.66 3.92
N VAL A 184 -7.27 5.34 3.40
CA VAL A 184 -6.80 5.79 2.09
C VAL A 184 -6.69 4.58 1.17
N VAL A 185 -7.37 4.64 0.03
CA VAL A 185 -7.50 3.52 -0.93
C VAL A 185 -7.11 4.00 -2.33
N GLY A 186 -6.03 3.47 -2.86
CA GLY A 186 -5.65 3.62 -4.26
C GLY A 186 -6.26 2.52 -5.11
N VAL A 187 -6.72 2.87 -6.29
CA VAL A 187 -7.18 1.94 -7.32
C VAL A 187 -6.48 2.23 -8.65
N ARG A 188 -6.48 1.27 -9.57
CA ARG A 188 -5.77 1.37 -10.85
C ARG A 188 -6.51 0.62 -11.93
N HIS A 189 -6.42 1.06 -13.19
CA HIS A 189 -7.01 0.34 -14.32
C HIS A 189 -6.72 -1.18 -14.24
N PRO A 190 -7.73 -2.07 -14.17
CA PRO A 190 -7.56 -3.51 -13.91
C PRO A 190 -6.52 -4.23 -14.79
N VAL A 191 -6.52 -3.94 -16.09
CA VAL A 191 -5.54 -4.47 -17.05
C VAL A 191 -4.10 -4.06 -16.69
N LEU A 192 -3.86 -2.76 -16.47
CA LEU A 192 -2.54 -2.23 -16.14
C LEU A 192 -2.08 -2.63 -14.73
N TRP A 193 -3.03 -2.78 -13.80
CA TRP A 193 -2.79 -3.30 -12.47
C TRP A 193 -2.28 -4.74 -12.53
N TYR A 194 -2.95 -5.61 -13.29
CA TYR A 194 -2.58 -7.01 -13.40
C TYR A 194 -1.16 -7.19 -13.96
N GLN A 195 -0.81 -6.49 -15.04
CA GLN A 195 0.57 -6.47 -15.57
C GLN A 195 1.57 -5.99 -14.51
N SER A 196 1.27 -4.85 -13.86
CA SER A 196 2.17 -4.28 -12.88
C SER A 196 2.41 -5.21 -11.69
N PHE A 197 1.39 -5.98 -11.27
CA PHE A 197 1.52 -6.89 -10.14
C PHE A 197 2.19 -8.20 -10.52
N TYR A 198 1.84 -8.78 -11.67
CA TYR A 198 2.51 -9.97 -12.18
C TYR A 198 4.01 -9.73 -12.38
N ASN A 199 4.39 -8.66 -13.10
CA ASN A 199 5.80 -8.33 -13.33
C ASN A 199 6.53 -8.01 -12.03
N TYR A 200 5.86 -7.43 -11.04
CA TYR A 200 6.43 -7.25 -9.71
C TYR A 200 6.75 -8.57 -9.01
N ARG A 201 5.86 -9.57 -9.06
CA ARG A 201 6.11 -10.89 -8.46
C ARG A 201 7.22 -11.66 -9.18
N VAL A 202 7.30 -11.53 -10.51
CA VAL A 202 8.42 -12.05 -11.30
C VAL A 202 9.74 -11.41 -10.84
N ALA A 203 9.77 -10.08 -10.69
CA ALA A 203 10.96 -9.39 -10.22
C ALA A 203 11.38 -9.85 -8.83
N GLU A 204 10.46 -9.93 -7.87
CA GLU A 204 10.74 -10.42 -6.52
C GLU A 204 11.34 -11.84 -6.54
N LYS A 205 10.80 -12.72 -7.38
CA LYS A 205 11.30 -14.09 -7.52
C LYS A 205 12.76 -14.14 -7.98
N HIS A 206 13.12 -13.31 -8.96
CA HIS A 206 14.50 -13.25 -9.48
C HIS A 206 15.47 -12.53 -8.53
N LEU A 207 15.01 -11.47 -7.86
CA LEU A 207 15.83 -10.70 -6.92
C LEU A 207 16.05 -11.43 -5.58
N PHE A 208 15.09 -12.27 -5.18
CA PHE A 208 15.12 -12.98 -3.89
C PHE A 208 14.82 -14.49 -4.05
N PRO A 209 15.65 -15.23 -4.82
CA PRO A 209 15.38 -16.63 -5.15
C PRO A 209 15.38 -17.56 -3.93
N GLU A 210 16.06 -17.16 -2.85
CA GLU A 210 16.09 -17.91 -1.58
C GLU A 210 14.78 -17.82 -0.80
N LEU A 211 14.05 -16.71 -0.97
CA LEU A 211 12.77 -16.45 -0.29
C LEU A 211 11.59 -17.04 -1.06
N TYR A 212 11.65 -17.01 -2.40
CA TYR A 212 10.57 -17.46 -3.27
C TYR A 212 11.05 -18.67 -4.06
N LYS A 213 10.59 -19.87 -3.69
CA LYS A 213 11.06 -21.14 -4.26
C LYS A 213 10.12 -21.72 -5.30
N GLU A 214 8.85 -21.35 -5.25
CA GLU A 214 7.82 -21.77 -6.19
C GLU A 214 8.14 -21.31 -7.63
N PRO A 215 7.79 -22.11 -8.66
CA PRO A 215 8.00 -21.71 -10.04
C PRO A 215 7.08 -20.53 -10.41
N ILE A 216 7.55 -19.67 -11.32
CA ILE A 216 6.70 -18.60 -11.89
C ILE A 216 5.61 -19.28 -12.72
N PRO A 217 4.32 -19.13 -12.37
CA PRO A 217 3.24 -19.74 -13.11
C PRO A 217 2.91 -18.92 -14.37
N SER A 218 2.37 -19.60 -15.37
CA SER A 218 1.79 -18.92 -16.53
C SER A 218 0.68 -17.94 -16.09
N PRO A 219 0.64 -16.71 -16.64
CA PRO A 219 -0.40 -15.73 -16.29
C PRO A 219 -1.81 -16.24 -16.65
N PHE A 220 -1.93 -17.11 -17.66
CA PHE A 220 -3.20 -17.74 -18.05
C PHE A 220 -3.77 -18.69 -17.00
N ALA A 221 -2.95 -19.13 -16.04
CA ALA A 221 -3.38 -20.00 -14.94
C ALA A 221 -3.90 -19.22 -13.71
N LEU A 222 -3.85 -17.89 -13.72
CA LEU A 222 -4.19 -17.04 -12.58
C LEU A 222 -5.57 -16.41 -12.76
N ASP A 223 -6.59 -17.14 -12.31
CA ASP A 223 -8.01 -16.85 -12.50
C ASP A 223 -8.80 -16.81 -11.17
N SER A 224 -10.12 -16.87 -11.21
CA SER A 224 -10.96 -16.85 -10.00
C SER A 224 -10.83 -18.07 -9.09
N THR A 225 -10.02 -19.06 -9.46
CA THR A 225 -9.80 -20.29 -8.68
C THR A 225 -8.35 -20.45 -8.22
N ARG A 226 -7.42 -19.70 -8.83
CA ARG A 226 -6.01 -19.77 -8.51
C ARG A 226 -5.37 -18.38 -8.55
N ASP A 227 -4.55 -18.10 -7.55
CA ASP A 227 -3.66 -16.96 -7.54
C ASP A 227 -2.20 -17.40 -7.39
N TRP A 228 -1.31 -16.45 -7.60
CA TRP A 228 0.11 -16.58 -7.27
C TRP A 228 0.56 -15.35 -6.51
N ARG A 229 0.72 -15.51 -5.20
CA ARG A 229 1.11 -14.43 -4.29
C ARG A 229 0.22 -13.21 -4.52
N ASP A 230 -1.10 -13.42 -4.48
CA ASP A 230 -2.14 -12.41 -4.68
C ASP A 230 -2.30 -11.88 -6.12
N VAL A 231 -1.63 -12.49 -7.10
CA VAL A 231 -1.86 -12.17 -8.50
C VAL A 231 -2.93 -13.11 -9.07
N SER A 232 -4.09 -12.54 -9.38
CA SER A 232 -5.20 -13.21 -10.06
C SER A 232 -6.12 -12.16 -10.68
N THR A 233 -6.82 -12.52 -11.75
CA THR A 233 -7.87 -11.66 -12.33
C THR A 233 -9.01 -11.37 -11.34
N ALA A 234 -9.24 -12.22 -10.33
CA ALA A 234 -10.23 -11.95 -9.28
C ALA A 234 -9.86 -10.78 -8.37
N TYR A 235 -8.57 -10.57 -8.11
CA TYR A 235 -8.11 -9.44 -7.28
C TYR A 235 -8.26 -8.08 -7.94
N ALA A 236 -8.50 -8.04 -9.26
CA ALA A 236 -8.79 -6.80 -9.98
C ALA A 236 -10.24 -6.32 -9.84
N LYS A 237 -11.12 -7.12 -9.22
CA LYS A 237 -12.53 -6.78 -8.95
C LYS A 237 -12.66 -5.89 -7.71
N TYR A 238 -12.20 -4.64 -7.79
CA TYR A 238 -12.10 -3.76 -6.61
C TYR A 238 -13.43 -3.56 -5.87
N GLU A 239 -14.56 -3.59 -6.58
CA GLU A 239 -15.91 -3.47 -6.01
C GLU A 239 -16.18 -4.54 -4.95
N ILE A 240 -15.65 -5.76 -5.13
CA ILE A 240 -15.84 -6.85 -4.17
C ILE A 240 -15.25 -6.49 -2.81
N PHE A 241 -14.06 -5.87 -2.81
CA PHE A 241 -13.38 -5.45 -1.60
C PHE A 241 -13.98 -4.18 -1.00
N LEU A 242 -14.33 -3.21 -1.84
CA LEU A 242 -14.94 -1.95 -1.40
C LEU A 242 -16.32 -2.17 -0.76
N LYS A 243 -17.10 -3.15 -1.25
CA LYS A 243 -18.36 -3.60 -0.63
C LYS A 243 -18.17 -4.04 0.82
N GLN A 244 -17.00 -4.60 1.18
CA GLN A 244 -16.71 -5.05 2.55
C GLN A 244 -16.61 -3.89 3.55
N LEU A 245 -16.32 -2.67 3.09
CA LEU A 245 -16.16 -1.50 3.96
C LEU A 245 -17.48 -0.92 4.48
N ALA A 246 -18.63 -1.48 4.08
CA ALA A 246 -19.97 -1.06 4.53
C ALA A 246 -20.30 0.43 4.28
N LYS A 247 -19.71 1.06 3.26
CA LYS A 247 -19.93 2.50 2.97
C LYS A 247 -21.21 2.81 2.23
N VAL A 248 -21.84 1.78 1.66
CA VAL A 248 -23.14 1.87 0.98
C VAL A 248 -23.93 0.61 1.30
N SER A 249 -25.26 0.73 1.32
CA SER A 249 -26.15 -0.42 1.44
C SER A 249 -26.03 -1.33 0.22
N LEU A 250 -25.97 -2.64 0.47
CA LEU A 250 -25.94 -3.67 -0.58
C LEU A 250 -27.30 -4.33 -0.69
N THR A 251 -27.76 -4.59 -1.92
CA THR A 251 -28.92 -5.47 -2.13
C THR A 251 -28.56 -6.92 -1.78
N GLY A 252 -29.58 -7.77 -1.60
CA GLY A 252 -29.36 -9.20 -1.39
C GLY A 252 -28.55 -9.86 -2.51
N ASP A 253 -28.79 -9.43 -3.77
CA ASP A 253 -28.05 -9.91 -4.93
C ASP A 253 -26.59 -9.42 -4.93
N GLU A 254 -26.34 -8.16 -4.60
CA GLU A 254 -24.97 -7.62 -4.50
C GLU A 254 -24.17 -8.29 -3.37
N MET A 255 -24.83 -8.59 -2.25
CA MET A 255 -24.24 -9.34 -1.15
C MET A 255 -23.89 -10.76 -1.61
N LYS A 256 -24.81 -11.44 -2.28
CA LYS A 256 -24.59 -12.80 -2.79
C LYS A 256 -23.49 -12.83 -3.85
N GLU A 257 -23.46 -11.85 -4.75
CA GLU A 257 -22.41 -11.69 -5.75
C GLU A 257 -21.05 -11.48 -5.06
N MET A 258 -20.98 -10.59 -4.07
CA MET A 258 -19.76 -10.35 -3.30
C MET A 258 -19.25 -11.65 -2.67
N LEU A 259 -20.10 -12.32 -1.88
CA LEU A 259 -19.72 -13.53 -1.14
C LEU A 259 -19.31 -14.70 -2.04
N ASN A 260 -19.87 -14.80 -3.26
CA ASN A 260 -19.63 -15.91 -4.18
C ASN A 260 -18.74 -15.54 -5.39
N SER A 261 -18.06 -14.38 -5.36
CA SER A 261 -17.32 -13.86 -6.51
C SER A 261 -16.08 -14.66 -6.91
N ASP A 262 -15.52 -15.43 -5.96
CA ASP A 262 -14.42 -16.40 -6.11
C ASP A 262 -14.25 -17.20 -4.80
N HIS A 263 -13.37 -18.22 -4.83
CA HIS A 263 -13.05 -19.08 -3.68
C HIS A 263 -11.67 -18.82 -3.05
N LEU A 264 -10.99 -17.74 -3.45
CA LEU A 264 -9.60 -17.49 -3.05
C LEU A 264 -9.48 -16.95 -1.62
N TRP A 265 -10.49 -16.22 -1.13
CA TRP A 265 -10.55 -15.77 0.27
C TRP A 265 -11.98 -15.60 0.74
N LYS A 266 -12.17 -15.68 2.07
CA LYS A 266 -13.46 -15.40 2.72
C LYS A 266 -13.75 -13.91 2.66
N LYS A 267 -14.96 -13.59 2.23
CA LYS A 267 -15.45 -12.21 2.12
C LYS A 267 -16.54 -12.00 3.15
N HIS A 268 -16.54 -10.83 3.78
CA HIS A 268 -17.65 -10.40 4.64
C HIS A 268 -17.64 -8.89 4.78
N VAL A 269 -18.79 -8.34 5.17
CA VAL A 269 -18.93 -6.91 5.44
C VAL A 269 -18.46 -6.63 6.87
N SER A 270 -17.59 -5.63 7.03
CA SER A 270 -17.22 -5.07 8.32
C SER A 270 -17.82 -3.67 8.45
N ILE A 271 -18.77 -3.55 9.37
CA ILE A 271 -19.37 -2.27 9.73
C ILE A 271 -18.32 -1.47 10.51
N ASN A 272 -18.02 -0.26 10.03
CA ASN A 272 -17.01 0.60 10.64
C ASN A 272 -17.34 2.09 10.39
N PRO A 273 -16.96 2.99 11.31
CA PRO A 273 -17.29 4.43 11.25
C PRO A 273 -16.38 5.22 10.29
N TYR A 274 -15.39 4.58 9.67
CA TYR A 274 -14.31 5.28 9.00
C TYR A 274 -14.71 5.98 7.71
N LYS A 275 -14.05 7.11 7.43
CA LYS A 275 -14.12 7.74 6.11
C LYS A 275 -13.08 7.15 5.18
N VAL A 276 -13.36 7.16 3.89
CA VAL A 276 -12.48 6.62 2.84
C VAL A 276 -12.10 7.73 1.88
N PHE A 277 -10.82 7.96 1.67
CA PHE A 277 -10.29 8.74 0.56
C PHE A 277 -9.87 7.78 -0.55
N ILE A 278 -10.59 7.79 -1.67
CA ILE A 278 -10.29 6.93 -2.81
C ILE A 278 -9.66 7.73 -3.95
N TYR A 279 -8.60 7.18 -4.55
CA TYR A 279 -7.87 7.81 -5.65
C TYR A 279 -7.47 6.81 -6.73
N THR A 280 -7.17 7.31 -7.93
CA THR A 280 -6.54 6.55 -9.01
C THR A 280 -5.04 6.80 -9.04
N ASP A 281 -4.23 5.80 -9.39
CA ASP A 281 -2.76 5.95 -9.51
C ASP A 281 -2.34 7.07 -10.47
N THR A 282 -3.15 7.35 -11.48
CA THR A 282 -2.97 8.48 -12.40
C THR A 282 -3.09 9.86 -11.73
N GLN A 283 -3.79 9.98 -10.61
CA GLN A 283 -3.84 11.24 -9.84
C GLN A 283 -2.54 11.52 -9.07
N LEU A 284 -1.80 10.47 -8.68
CA LEU A 284 -0.50 10.63 -8.02
C LEU A 284 0.59 11.11 -8.99
N SER A 285 0.41 10.79 -10.28
CA SER A 285 1.36 11.08 -11.36
C SER A 285 0.80 12.11 -12.36
N ASP A 286 -0.17 12.92 -11.93
CA ASP A 286 -0.79 13.93 -12.78
C ASP A 286 0.15 15.11 -13.01
N ASP A 287 0.56 15.30 -14.26
CA ASP A 287 1.43 16.41 -14.66
C ASP A 287 0.71 17.77 -14.65
N ASN A 288 -0.62 17.79 -14.52
CA ASN A 288 -1.37 19.03 -14.37
C ASN A 288 -1.21 19.58 -12.95
N ILE A 289 -0.39 20.62 -12.82
CA ILE A 289 -0.03 21.27 -11.55
C ILE A 289 -1.28 21.67 -10.74
N THR A 290 -2.33 22.17 -11.38
CA THR A 290 -3.57 22.58 -10.68
C THR A 290 -4.29 21.39 -10.06
N ARG A 291 -4.52 20.32 -10.82
CA ARG A 291 -5.18 19.10 -10.32
C ARG A 291 -4.33 18.40 -9.27
N GLN A 292 -3.02 18.35 -9.47
CA GLN A 292 -2.07 17.78 -8.52
C GLN A 292 -2.05 18.56 -7.21
N SER A 293 -2.05 19.90 -7.27
CA SER A 293 -2.12 20.74 -6.07
C SER A 293 -3.44 20.55 -5.33
N GLN A 294 -4.55 20.42 -6.05
CA GLN A 294 -5.85 20.12 -5.46
C GLN A 294 -5.86 18.74 -4.80
N PHE A 295 -5.23 17.73 -5.43
CA PHE A 295 -5.08 16.40 -4.84
C PHE A 295 -4.37 16.44 -3.49
N ARG A 296 -3.23 17.12 -3.43
CA ARG A 296 -2.47 17.28 -2.19
C ARG A 296 -3.24 18.06 -1.14
N HIS A 297 -3.96 19.10 -1.53
CA HIS A 297 -4.82 19.85 -0.62
C HIS A 297 -5.94 18.98 -0.04
N ASP A 298 -6.68 18.25 -0.88
CA ASP A 298 -7.78 17.41 -0.41
C ASP A 298 -7.29 16.27 0.47
N LEU A 299 -6.13 15.67 0.15
CA LEU A 299 -5.51 14.63 0.98
C LEU A 299 -5.04 15.21 2.33
N LYS A 300 -4.45 16.40 2.34
CA LYS A 300 -4.08 17.13 3.57
C LYS A 300 -5.30 17.36 4.47
N GLU A 301 -6.38 17.92 3.92
CA GLU A 301 -7.62 18.17 4.66
C GLU A 301 -8.26 16.88 5.15
N PHE A 302 -8.25 15.84 4.30
CA PHE A 302 -8.73 14.53 4.69
C PHE A 302 -7.93 13.97 5.86
N LEU A 303 -6.61 14.05 5.84
CA LEU A 303 -5.72 13.55 6.91
C LEU A 303 -5.62 14.49 8.12
N ARG A 304 -6.30 15.66 8.10
CA ARG A 304 -6.28 16.66 9.17
C ARG A 304 -4.86 17.13 9.52
N LEU A 305 -4.11 17.47 8.48
CA LEU A 305 -2.77 18.07 8.59
C LEU A 305 -2.89 19.60 8.49
N ASP A 306 -2.00 20.31 9.16
CA ASP A 306 -1.96 21.77 9.15
C ASP A 306 -1.12 22.29 7.98
N THR A 307 -0.01 21.63 7.68
CA THR A 307 0.93 22.00 6.61
C THR A 307 0.68 21.24 5.31
N PRO A 308 1.08 21.78 4.14
CA PRO A 308 0.87 21.12 2.86
C PRO A 308 1.70 19.84 2.70
N ILE A 309 1.10 18.83 2.06
CA ILE A 309 1.83 17.64 1.61
C ILE A 309 2.87 18.03 0.55
N VAL A 310 4.06 17.42 0.65
CA VAL A 310 5.19 17.59 -0.29
C VAL A 310 4.73 17.50 -1.75
N ASP A 311 5.38 18.27 -2.62
CA ASP A 311 5.11 18.22 -4.05
C ASP A 311 5.43 16.83 -4.60
N PHE A 312 4.42 16.09 -5.08
CA PHE A 312 4.60 14.75 -5.63
C PHE A 312 5.52 14.72 -6.85
N LEU A 313 5.66 15.83 -7.58
CA LEU A 313 6.58 15.94 -8.71
C LEU A 313 8.04 16.07 -8.27
N SER A 314 8.28 16.40 -6.99
CA SER A 314 9.62 16.50 -6.40
C SER A 314 10.14 15.18 -5.84
N ILE A 315 9.26 14.21 -5.60
CA ILE A 315 9.64 12.89 -5.08
C ILE A 315 10.21 12.06 -6.22
N SER A 316 11.43 11.56 -6.05
CA SER A 316 12.00 10.59 -6.99
C SER A 316 11.09 9.38 -7.05
N LYS A 317 10.78 8.89 -8.25
CA LYS A 317 10.04 7.63 -8.43
C LYS A 317 10.95 6.47 -8.02
N ALA A 318 11.15 6.28 -6.71
CA ALA A 318 11.84 5.13 -6.17
C ALA A 318 11.05 3.87 -6.56
N ASN A 319 11.76 2.79 -6.93
CA ASN A 319 11.20 1.48 -7.31
C ASN A 319 10.78 1.28 -8.77
N SER A 320 11.28 2.06 -9.74
CA SER A 320 11.33 1.56 -11.12
C SER A 320 12.47 0.54 -11.21
N ASN A 321 12.18 -0.74 -10.98
CA ASN A 321 13.16 -1.78 -11.29
C ASN A 321 13.47 -1.68 -12.80
N THR A 322 14.72 -1.37 -13.13
CA THR A 322 15.17 -1.26 -14.53
C THR A 322 15.42 -2.62 -15.15
N GLU A 323 15.49 -3.67 -14.33
CA GLU A 323 15.67 -5.03 -14.80
C GLU A 323 14.38 -5.61 -15.39
N THR A 324 14.52 -6.20 -16.56
CA THR A 324 13.48 -6.93 -17.27
C THR A 324 13.79 -8.42 -17.24
N PHE A 325 12.80 -9.24 -16.92
CA PHE A 325 12.93 -10.70 -16.92
C PHE A 325 12.13 -11.32 -18.07
N GLU A 326 12.53 -12.50 -18.53
CA GLU A 326 11.91 -13.19 -19.67
C GLU A 326 10.42 -13.46 -19.44
N GLU A 327 10.03 -13.73 -18.20
CA GLU A 327 8.66 -14.03 -17.82
C GLU A 327 7.78 -12.78 -17.68
N TYR A 328 8.33 -11.56 -17.79
CA TYR A 328 7.50 -10.36 -17.79
C TYR A 328 6.47 -10.40 -18.91
N ILE A 329 5.28 -9.92 -18.58
CA ILE A 329 4.18 -9.79 -19.53
C ILE A 329 4.10 -8.36 -20.02
N GLU A 330 3.84 -8.22 -21.32
CA GLU A 330 3.31 -7.03 -21.94
C GLU A 330 1.86 -7.32 -22.31
N ILE A 331 0.91 -6.87 -21.48
CA ILE A 331 -0.51 -7.25 -21.56
C ILE A 331 -1.17 -6.78 -22.87
N CYS A 332 -0.54 -5.83 -23.55
CA CYS A 332 -0.96 -5.37 -24.86
C CYS A 332 -0.61 -6.33 -25.99
N ASP A 333 0.25 -7.34 -25.76
CA ASP A 333 0.50 -8.39 -26.73
C ASP A 333 -0.80 -9.17 -27.05
N PRO A 334 -1.07 -9.47 -28.34
CA PRO A 334 -2.28 -10.19 -28.74
C PRO A 334 -2.50 -11.53 -28.04
N LYS A 335 -1.42 -12.21 -27.61
CA LYS A 335 -1.48 -13.49 -26.91
C LYS A 335 -2.24 -13.40 -25.57
N TYR A 336 -2.25 -12.24 -24.90
CA TYR A 336 -2.96 -12.05 -23.62
C TYR A 336 -4.39 -11.52 -23.76
N ALA A 337 -4.95 -11.50 -24.99
CA ALA A 337 -6.29 -11.00 -25.25
C ALA A 337 -7.38 -11.65 -24.35
N SER A 338 -7.26 -12.94 -24.03
CA SER A 338 -8.20 -13.64 -23.16
C SER A 338 -8.19 -13.10 -21.72
N ILE A 339 -7.01 -12.91 -21.13
CA ILE A 339 -6.84 -12.32 -19.79
C ILE A 339 -7.37 -10.88 -19.81
N LYS A 340 -6.99 -10.12 -20.83
CA LYS A 340 -7.41 -8.72 -20.99
C LYS A 340 -8.93 -8.58 -21.08
N ASN A 341 -9.60 -9.41 -21.87
CA ASN A 341 -11.06 -9.41 -22.00
C ASN A 341 -11.76 -9.69 -20.65
N THR A 342 -11.23 -10.63 -19.86
CA THR A 342 -11.73 -10.90 -18.50
C THR A 342 -11.56 -9.67 -17.60
N LEU A 343 -10.38 -9.06 -17.60
CA LEU A 343 -10.08 -7.88 -16.80
C LEU A 343 -10.91 -6.64 -17.21
N LEU A 344 -11.15 -6.43 -18.51
CA LEU A 344 -11.99 -5.35 -19.02
C LEU A 344 -13.46 -5.54 -18.64
N LYS A 345 -13.97 -6.77 -18.73
CA LYS A 345 -15.33 -7.09 -18.29
C LYS A 345 -15.51 -6.79 -16.81
N SER A 346 -14.60 -7.27 -15.97
CA SER A 346 -14.61 -6.96 -14.53
C SER A 346 -14.42 -5.46 -14.29
N GLY A 347 -13.48 -4.81 -14.98
CA GLY A 347 -13.22 -3.38 -14.84
C GLY A 347 -14.42 -2.50 -15.19
N LYS A 348 -15.22 -2.88 -16.18
CA LYS A 348 -16.49 -2.22 -16.47
C LYS A 348 -17.47 -2.32 -15.30
N MET A 349 -17.65 -3.52 -14.73
CA MET A 349 -18.51 -3.73 -13.56
C MET A 349 -18.03 -2.92 -12.35
N THR A 350 -16.72 -2.97 -12.07
CA THR A 350 -16.09 -2.21 -11.00
C THR A 350 -16.30 -0.71 -11.17
N SER A 351 -16.02 -0.18 -12.36
CA SER A 351 -16.20 1.24 -12.70
C SER A 351 -17.65 1.66 -12.47
N ASP A 352 -18.60 0.91 -13.02
CA ASP A 352 -20.02 1.26 -12.92
C ASP A 352 -20.48 1.28 -11.45
N TRP A 353 -20.06 0.31 -10.64
CA TRP A 353 -20.41 0.26 -9.22
C TRP A 353 -19.75 1.39 -8.41
N ILE A 354 -18.46 1.66 -8.64
CA ILE A 354 -17.75 2.77 -7.97
C ILE A 354 -18.45 4.10 -8.25
N LEU A 355 -18.74 4.38 -9.54
CA LEU A 355 -19.27 5.66 -9.99
C LEU A 355 -20.74 5.87 -9.61
N SER A 356 -21.55 4.81 -9.67
CA SER A 356 -23.00 4.90 -9.42
C SER A 356 -23.35 4.78 -7.93
N LYS A 357 -22.53 4.09 -7.12
CA LYS A 357 -22.81 3.83 -5.71
C LYS A 357 -21.72 4.29 -4.78
N PHE A 358 -20.51 3.74 -4.86
CA PHE A 358 -19.51 3.90 -3.80
C PHE A 358 -19.17 5.36 -3.50
N ILE A 359 -18.83 6.13 -4.53
CA ILE A 359 -18.45 7.55 -4.38
C ILE A 359 -19.66 8.49 -4.15
N LYS A 360 -20.87 7.93 -4.05
CA LYS A 360 -22.08 8.67 -3.66
C LYS A 360 -22.29 8.65 -2.14
N SER A 361 -21.57 7.81 -1.41
CA SER A 361 -21.57 7.81 0.04
C SER A 361 -20.94 9.09 0.59
N ASN A 362 -21.53 9.64 1.65
CA ASN A 362 -20.98 10.79 2.37
C ASN A 362 -19.67 10.47 3.11
N ASP A 363 -19.38 9.18 3.30
CA ASP A 363 -18.15 8.71 3.92
C ASP A 363 -17.01 8.49 2.92
N VAL A 364 -17.26 8.69 1.62
CA VAL A 364 -16.27 8.51 0.56
C VAL A 364 -15.89 9.87 -0.04
N VAL A 365 -14.62 10.22 0.09
CA VAL A 365 -14.02 11.45 -0.42
C VAL A 365 -13.20 11.12 -1.66
N VAL A 366 -13.34 11.97 -2.68
CA VAL A 366 -12.61 11.89 -3.95
C VAL A 366 -12.08 13.26 -4.28
N SER A 367 -10.77 13.39 -4.46
CA SER A 367 -10.19 14.62 -4.99
C SER A 367 -10.43 14.74 -6.49
N ASN A 368 -10.64 15.96 -6.99
CA ASN A 368 -10.84 16.26 -8.41
C ASN A 368 -11.84 15.30 -9.06
N ALA A 369 -13.07 15.29 -8.54
CA ALA A 369 -14.07 14.26 -8.83
C ALA A 369 -14.27 13.99 -10.33
N ASP A 370 -14.22 15.01 -11.19
CA ASP A 370 -14.40 14.83 -12.63
C ASP A 370 -13.21 14.11 -13.29
N PHE A 371 -11.98 14.40 -12.86
CA PHE A 371 -10.80 13.69 -13.33
C PHE A 371 -10.78 12.24 -12.84
N PHE A 372 -11.09 12.01 -11.55
CA PHE A 372 -11.26 10.65 -11.02
C PHE A 372 -12.31 9.87 -11.82
N LYS A 373 -13.50 10.45 -12.04
CA LYS A 373 -14.58 9.79 -12.79
C LYS A 373 -14.17 9.52 -14.25
N ALA A 374 -13.48 10.46 -14.89
CA ALA A 374 -12.97 10.27 -16.24
C ALA A 374 -12.03 9.07 -16.32
N ASN A 375 -11.07 8.97 -15.39
CA ASN A 375 -10.15 7.83 -15.32
C ASN A 375 -10.88 6.52 -15.06
N VAL A 376 -11.77 6.45 -14.07
CA VAL A 376 -12.48 5.21 -13.72
C VAL A 376 -13.39 4.73 -14.87
N ARG A 377 -14.03 5.64 -15.61
CA ARG A 377 -14.87 5.28 -16.79
C ARG A 377 -14.10 4.52 -17.87
N THR A 378 -12.78 4.67 -17.94
CA THR A 378 -11.95 3.97 -18.95
C THR A 378 -11.76 2.49 -18.65
N TRP A 379 -12.10 1.99 -17.46
CA TRP A 379 -11.71 0.63 -17.04
C TRP A 379 -12.41 -0.52 -17.79
N GLY A 380 -13.45 -0.21 -18.56
CA GLY A 380 -14.07 -1.13 -19.52
C GLY A 380 -13.56 -1.00 -20.96
N VAL A 381 -12.59 -0.10 -21.20
CA VAL A 381 -12.00 0.20 -22.50
C VAL A 381 -10.56 -0.34 -22.51
N ASP A 382 -10.15 -0.94 -23.62
CA ASP A 382 -8.82 -1.50 -23.78
C ASP A 382 -7.76 -0.38 -23.70
N PRO A 383 -6.85 -0.37 -22.70
CA PRO A 383 -5.86 0.69 -22.55
C PRO A 383 -4.71 0.57 -23.57
N CYS A 384 -4.72 -0.48 -24.39
CA CYS A 384 -3.72 -0.74 -25.43
C CYS A 384 -4.11 -0.20 -26.81
N GLN A 385 -5.26 0.46 -26.94
CA GLN A 385 -5.81 0.98 -28.20
C GLN A 385 -5.77 2.49 -28.29
#